data_AF-A0A2E1RT56-F1
#
_entry.id   AF-A0A2E1RT56-F1
#
_cell.length_a   1.000
_cell.length_b   1.000
_cell.length_c   1.000
_cell.angle_alpha   90.00
_cell.angle_beta   90.00
_cell.angle_gamma   90.00
#
_symmetry.space_group_name_H-M   'P 1'
#
loop_
_entity.id
_entity.type
_entity.pdbx_description
1 polymer ?
#
loop_
_entity_poly.entity_id
_entity_poly.type
_entity_poly.pdbx_seq_one_letter_code
_entity_poly.pdbx_strand_id
1 'polypeptide(L)'
;MQEQVQTLVDAGRLENDIGEKISLLEPGVFCLHKSWGPGVIKEWDLFGDKIIIDFDGKPAHSMKLQFAANSLEVLDVDHIFAKFVSDPDGTRRLAIDDPVTFASEVLSSFGGSLFLDHWEDRVKGRIVPEVKYKSWWESSKKKIRADRRFVLPSKRNLPFELRGEDVSPADALISDFNEAKDVKAKILILESVAKDLSSFEDPATQLEEMLKSVSPLFIVAFRRSSSAAVELLIARDDLMEKIDGLDLSDGVQLSEVLKENNSKLSEIIRGMGVGRQRQVYDAVKEAWEENWSKELIRCMEGSGARAIGEITKYLADNNKDGELAEHLKTGLSQRSLGFEVIAWICKERKGLSLESFAHKGISASIIGALERDHLDESTPKTNRLHDLLIDDVDLIPDLLADSDDAEIRHFTRRIQSTPVFEGLNKNSLLARIVKKFPVVEDLITGEKSGNEAESESASVQPSGLIVSWESLKDRQEKLEDIINKQIPENSKEIGIAREYGDLKENFEFKAAKQQQAVLMRQKAELEAEISTARGTDFSDANISIVSVGTVVILEDATSGNEETVTVLGAWDTDTEKGIVSYLSGLGSAMLGKAEGDKLDLPTENEGQTRSVTIKEIKAYFTPVS
;
A
#
# COMPACT_ATOMS: atom_id res chain seq x y z
N MET A 1 -6.96 38.42 -56.04
CA MET A 1 -8.44 38.41 -56.07
C MET A 1 -8.88 38.12 -57.50
N GLN A 2 -9.83 37.21 -57.69
CA GLN A 2 -10.37 36.87 -59.02
C GLN A 2 -11.17 38.06 -59.59
N GLU A 3 -11.10 38.29 -60.90
CA GLU A 3 -11.66 39.50 -61.56
C GLU A 3 -13.17 39.68 -61.32
N GLN A 4 -13.92 38.57 -61.31
CA GLN A 4 -15.36 38.55 -61.05
C GLN A 4 -15.71 38.95 -59.60
N VAL A 5 -14.85 38.58 -58.65
CA VAL A 5 -15.02 38.93 -57.23
C VAL A 5 -14.58 40.38 -56.97
N GLN A 6 -13.50 40.83 -57.62
CA GLN A 6 -13.03 42.21 -57.58
C GLN A 6 -14.13 43.20 -57.99
N THR A 7 -14.89 42.86 -59.03
CA THR A 7 -16.01 43.69 -59.52
C THR A 7 -17.09 43.93 -58.44
N LEU A 8 -17.32 42.96 -57.55
CA LEU A 8 -18.29 43.10 -56.46
C LEU A 8 -17.73 43.91 -55.29
N VAL A 9 -16.43 43.78 -55.02
CA VAL A 9 -15.73 44.58 -54.00
C VAL A 9 -15.70 46.05 -54.44
N ASP A 10 -15.33 46.33 -55.68
CA ASP A 10 -15.28 47.70 -56.24
C ASP A 10 -16.67 48.36 -56.28
N ALA A 11 -17.72 47.56 -56.49
CA ALA A 11 -19.11 48.01 -56.43
C ALA A 11 -19.67 48.16 -54.99
N GLY A 12 -18.86 47.90 -53.95
CA GLY A 12 -19.26 47.98 -52.55
C GLY A 12 -20.28 46.91 -52.12
N ARG A 13 -20.42 45.83 -52.90
CA ARG A 13 -21.36 44.73 -52.63
C ARG A 13 -20.77 43.59 -51.81
N LEU A 14 -19.44 43.57 -51.63
CA LEU A 14 -18.70 42.60 -50.83
C LEU A 14 -17.53 43.30 -50.15
N GLU A 15 -17.23 42.98 -48.89
CA GLU A 15 -16.05 43.51 -48.21
C GLU A 15 -14.77 42.87 -48.80
N ASN A 16 -13.66 43.60 -48.76
CA ASN A 16 -12.41 43.19 -49.41
C ASN A 16 -11.86 41.86 -48.84
N ASP A 17 -11.87 41.70 -47.52
CA ASP A 17 -11.41 40.50 -46.83
C ASP A 17 -12.26 39.25 -47.17
N ILE A 18 -13.57 39.43 -47.33
CA ILE A 18 -14.47 38.36 -47.79
C ILE A 18 -14.19 38.04 -49.25
N GLY A 19 -13.98 39.07 -50.08
CA GLY A 19 -13.64 38.92 -51.50
C GLY A 19 -12.35 38.13 -51.72
N GLU A 20 -11.33 38.36 -50.90
CA GLU A 20 -10.08 37.59 -50.92
C GLU A 20 -10.34 36.11 -50.62
N LYS A 21 -11.13 35.79 -49.58
CA LYS A 21 -11.45 34.40 -49.23
C LYS A 21 -12.34 33.72 -50.27
N ILE A 22 -13.33 34.43 -50.81
CA ILE A 22 -14.19 33.89 -51.88
C ILE A 22 -13.39 33.64 -53.15
N SER A 23 -12.38 34.46 -53.43
CA SER A 23 -11.48 34.22 -54.58
C SER A 23 -10.71 32.90 -54.47
N LEU A 24 -10.54 32.34 -53.27
CA LEU A 24 -9.91 31.03 -53.05
C LEU A 24 -10.90 29.87 -53.22
N LEU A 25 -12.21 30.14 -53.34
CA LEU A 25 -13.28 29.15 -53.39
C LEU A 25 -13.91 29.09 -54.78
N GLU A 26 -13.10 29.06 -55.84
CA GLU A 26 -13.61 29.00 -57.22
C GLU A 26 -14.20 27.63 -57.59
N PRO A 27 -15.08 27.55 -58.60
CA PRO A 27 -15.60 26.27 -59.08
C PRO A 27 -14.48 25.25 -59.36
N GLY A 28 -14.59 24.07 -58.76
CA GLY A 28 -13.57 23.02 -58.79
C GLY A 28 -12.71 22.93 -57.53
N VAL A 29 -12.69 23.95 -56.68
CA VAL A 29 -11.93 23.92 -55.42
C VAL A 29 -12.59 22.97 -54.42
N PHE A 30 -11.77 22.17 -53.75
CA PHE A 30 -12.19 21.33 -52.63
C PHE A 30 -12.22 22.12 -51.34
N CYS A 31 -13.21 21.85 -50.50
CA CYS A 31 -13.37 22.53 -49.23
C CYS A 31 -13.82 21.58 -48.13
N LEU A 32 -13.62 22.00 -46.88
CA LEU A 32 -14.09 21.33 -45.69
C LEU A 32 -14.97 22.27 -44.86
N HIS A 33 -16.18 21.82 -44.56
CA HIS A 33 -17.05 22.48 -43.59
C HIS A 33 -17.12 21.64 -42.31
N LYS A 34 -17.02 22.29 -41.15
CA LYS A 34 -17.03 21.60 -39.83
C LYS A 34 -18.23 20.68 -39.62
N SER A 35 -19.42 21.06 -40.10
CA SER A 35 -20.67 20.31 -39.88
C SER A 35 -21.12 19.48 -41.08
N TRP A 36 -20.71 19.84 -42.29
CA TRP A 36 -21.19 19.19 -43.52
C TRP A 36 -20.12 18.31 -44.16
N GLY A 37 -18.91 18.31 -43.61
CA GLY A 37 -17.82 17.50 -44.13
C GLY A 37 -17.20 18.10 -45.39
N PRO A 38 -16.47 17.28 -46.16
CA PRO A 38 -15.78 17.75 -47.35
C PRO A 38 -16.74 17.93 -48.52
N GLY A 39 -16.39 18.85 -49.41
CA GLY A 39 -17.16 19.12 -50.62
C GLY A 39 -16.32 19.76 -51.72
N VAL A 40 -16.97 20.01 -52.85
CA VAL A 40 -16.37 20.70 -54.00
C VAL A 40 -17.26 21.85 -54.43
N ILE A 41 -16.68 23.01 -54.68
CA ILE A 41 -17.40 24.16 -55.22
C ILE A 41 -17.85 23.81 -56.65
N LYS A 42 -19.15 23.88 -56.91
CA LYS A 42 -19.73 23.63 -58.24
C LYS A 42 -19.94 24.89 -59.03
N GLU A 43 -20.47 25.92 -58.38
CA GLU A 43 -20.90 27.13 -59.09
C GLU A 43 -20.82 28.36 -58.20
N TRP A 44 -20.51 29.48 -58.84
CA TRP A 44 -20.59 30.82 -58.31
C TRP A 44 -21.85 31.53 -58.82
N ASP A 45 -22.76 31.87 -57.90
CA ASP A 45 -23.84 32.82 -58.14
C ASP A 45 -23.52 34.12 -57.36
N LEU A 46 -22.44 34.78 -57.76
CA LEU A 46 -21.93 35.93 -57.00
C LEU A 46 -22.92 37.10 -57.00
N PHE A 47 -23.68 37.29 -58.08
CA PHE A 47 -24.70 38.33 -58.17
C PHE A 47 -25.93 38.05 -57.30
N GLY A 48 -26.26 36.77 -57.10
CA GLY A 48 -27.27 36.29 -56.16
C GLY A 48 -26.78 36.10 -54.72
N ASP A 49 -25.55 36.52 -54.40
CA ASP A 49 -24.89 36.38 -53.09
C ASP A 49 -24.80 34.91 -52.63
N LYS A 50 -24.45 34.00 -53.56
CA LYS A 50 -24.43 32.56 -53.28
C LYS A 50 -23.26 31.82 -53.93
N ILE A 51 -22.88 30.73 -53.27
CA ILE A 51 -22.02 29.66 -53.79
C ILE A 51 -22.77 28.34 -53.69
N ILE A 52 -22.62 27.48 -54.70
CA ILE A 52 -23.21 26.14 -54.73
C ILE A 52 -22.10 25.12 -54.56
N ILE A 53 -22.28 24.23 -53.58
CA ILE A 53 -21.26 23.27 -53.15
C ILE A 53 -21.90 21.89 -53.10
N ASP A 54 -21.19 20.90 -53.65
CA ASP A 54 -21.55 19.50 -53.45
C ASP A 54 -20.76 18.96 -52.27
N PHE A 55 -21.41 18.84 -51.11
CA PHE A 55 -20.85 18.15 -49.95
C PHE A 55 -21.12 16.65 -50.03
N ASP A 56 -20.29 15.87 -49.34
CA ASP A 56 -20.53 14.44 -49.13
C ASP A 56 -21.93 14.21 -48.53
N GLY A 57 -22.76 13.43 -49.24
CA GLY A 57 -24.14 13.16 -48.88
C GLY A 57 -25.13 14.34 -49.01
N LYS A 58 -24.70 15.51 -49.51
CA LYS A 58 -25.56 16.72 -49.63
C LYS A 58 -25.20 17.54 -50.88
N PRO A 59 -25.67 17.14 -52.08
CA PRO A 59 -25.41 17.84 -53.32
C PRO A 59 -26.19 19.16 -53.43
N ALA A 60 -25.71 20.05 -54.30
CA ALA A 60 -26.29 21.35 -54.64
C ALA A 60 -26.60 22.24 -53.42
N HIS A 61 -25.74 22.20 -52.40
CA HIS A 61 -25.93 23.00 -51.19
C HIS A 61 -25.59 24.45 -51.47
N SER A 62 -26.57 25.34 -51.29
CA SER A 62 -26.39 26.79 -51.45
C SER A 62 -25.98 27.44 -50.13
N MET A 63 -24.91 28.23 -50.17
CA MET A 63 -24.42 29.03 -49.05
C MET A 63 -24.28 30.50 -49.48
N LYS A 64 -24.49 31.44 -48.55
CA LYS A 64 -24.17 32.85 -48.79
C LYS A 64 -22.67 33.09 -48.84
N LEU A 65 -22.20 34.08 -49.60
CA LEU A 65 -20.77 34.36 -49.78
C LEU A 65 -20.08 34.61 -48.44
N GLN A 66 -20.61 35.51 -47.60
CA GLN A 66 -20.06 35.78 -46.27
C GLN A 66 -19.91 34.50 -45.42
N PHE A 67 -20.94 33.64 -45.42
CA PHE A 67 -20.95 32.44 -44.60
C PHE A 67 -19.94 31.42 -45.13
N ALA A 68 -19.87 31.23 -46.44
CA ALA A 68 -18.87 30.37 -47.08
C ALA A 68 -17.44 30.82 -46.77
N ALA A 69 -17.14 32.11 -46.94
CA ALA A 69 -15.83 32.69 -46.66
C ALA A 69 -15.35 32.46 -45.22
N ASN A 70 -16.27 32.40 -44.26
CA ASN A 70 -15.93 32.29 -42.84
C ASN A 70 -15.99 30.85 -42.29
N SER A 71 -16.58 29.91 -43.03
CA SER A 71 -16.84 28.55 -42.51
C SER A 71 -16.19 27.42 -43.32
N LEU A 72 -15.66 27.73 -44.50
CA LEU A 72 -14.99 26.77 -45.36
C LEU A 72 -13.47 26.88 -45.25
N GLU A 73 -12.84 25.74 -45.06
CA GLU A 73 -11.40 25.56 -45.22
C GLU A 73 -11.13 25.03 -46.62
N VAL A 74 -10.14 25.62 -47.33
CA VAL A 74 -9.73 25.16 -48.66
C VAL A 74 -8.83 23.94 -48.50
N LEU A 75 -9.08 22.91 -49.30
CA LEU A 75 -8.29 21.68 -49.31
C LEU A 75 -7.43 21.61 -50.56
N ASP A 76 -6.17 21.18 -50.40
CA ASP A 76 -5.31 20.81 -51.51
C ASP A 76 -5.84 19.55 -52.24
N VAL A 77 -5.55 19.41 -53.53
CA VAL A 77 -5.98 18.25 -54.33
C VAL A 77 -5.44 16.93 -53.79
N ASP A 78 -4.27 16.95 -53.14
CA ASP A 78 -3.65 15.77 -52.54
C ASP A 78 -4.22 15.43 -51.15
N HIS A 79 -5.03 16.32 -50.56
CA HIS A 79 -5.68 16.07 -49.28
C HIS A 79 -6.65 14.89 -49.39
N ILE A 80 -6.64 13.97 -48.42
CA ILE A 80 -7.41 12.72 -48.48
C ILE A 80 -8.92 12.94 -48.68
N PHE A 81 -9.46 14.01 -48.10
CA PHE A 81 -10.85 14.38 -48.30
C PHE A 81 -11.15 14.99 -49.68
N ALA A 82 -10.21 15.69 -50.32
CA ALA A 82 -10.35 16.14 -51.70
C ALA A 82 -10.37 14.93 -52.65
N LYS A 83 -9.46 13.97 -52.44
CA LYS A 83 -9.45 12.68 -53.14
C LYS A 83 -10.75 11.90 -52.94
N PHE A 84 -11.26 11.87 -51.71
CA PHE A 84 -12.54 11.20 -51.41
C PHE A 84 -13.73 11.84 -52.13
N VAL A 85 -13.83 13.17 -52.15
CA VAL A 85 -14.90 13.88 -52.87
C VAL A 85 -14.80 13.66 -54.39
N SER A 86 -13.58 13.58 -54.91
CA SER A 86 -13.30 13.38 -56.34
C SER A 86 -13.59 11.95 -56.81
N ASP A 87 -13.09 10.96 -56.08
CA ASP A 87 -13.25 9.53 -56.36
C ASP A 87 -13.46 8.76 -55.05
N PRO A 88 -14.72 8.71 -54.56
CA PRO A 88 -15.05 7.99 -53.33
C PRO A 88 -14.68 6.51 -53.41
N ASP A 89 -14.89 5.88 -54.56
CA ASP A 89 -14.68 4.44 -54.74
C ASP A 89 -13.20 4.10 -54.89
N GLY A 90 -12.41 4.94 -55.55
CA GLY A 90 -10.95 4.83 -55.58
C GLY A 90 -10.34 5.01 -54.20
N THR A 91 -10.78 6.00 -53.44
CA THR A 91 -10.29 6.24 -52.08
C THR A 91 -10.63 5.08 -51.14
N ARG A 92 -11.84 4.50 -51.28
CA ARG A 92 -12.24 3.28 -50.54
C ARG A 92 -11.39 2.08 -50.93
N ARG A 93 -11.10 1.90 -52.22
CA ARG A 93 -10.22 0.82 -52.70
C ARG A 93 -8.81 0.99 -52.16
N LEU A 94 -8.24 2.19 -52.19
CA LEU A 94 -6.93 2.48 -51.60
C LEU A 94 -6.88 2.06 -50.12
N ALA A 95 -7.90 2.43 -49.33
CA ALA A 95 -7.97 2.03 -47.93
C ALA A 95 -7.96 0.50 -47.72
N ILE A 96 -8.52 -0.28 -48.65
CA ILE A 96 -8.63 -1.74 -48.55
C ILE A 96 -7.38 -2.44 -49.10
N ASP A 97 -6.95 -2.03 -50.30
CA ASP A 97 -5.90 -2.70 -51.07
C ASP A 97 -4.51 -2.33 -50.54
N ASP A 98 -4.29 -1.04 -50.23
CA ASP A 98 -3.04 -0.51 -49.70
C ASP A 98 -3.28 0.41 -48.48
N PRO A 99 -3.59 -0.19 -47.31
CA PRO A 99 -3.88 0.56 -46.10
C PRO A 99 -2.67 1.34 -45.56
N VAL A 100 -1.45 1.02 -46.01
CA VAL A 100 -0.22 1.69 -45.57
C VAL A 100 -0.10 3.03 -46.29
N THR A 101 -0.22 3.04 -47.62
CA THR A 101 -0.26 4.28 -48.40
C THR A 101 -1.47 5.14 -47.98
N PHE A 102 -2.64 4.53 -47.80
CA PHE A 102 -3.82 5.23 -47.28
C PHE A 102 -3.54 5.94 -45.96
N ALA A 103 -2.88 5.26 -45.01
CA ALA A 103 -2.56 5.87 -43.72
C ALA A 103 -1.55 7.01 -43.81
N SER A 104 -0.59 6.90 -44.73
CA SER A 104 0.35 8.00 -45.00
C SER A 104 -0.42 9.21 -45.51
N GLU A 105 -1.31 9.04 -46.49
CA GLU A 105 -2.07 10.14 -47.05
C GLU A 105 -3.00 10.81 -46.03
N VAL A 106 -3.65 10.02 -45.18
CA VAL A 106 -4.46 10.56 -44.08
C VAL A 106 -3.59 11.38 -43.13
N LEU A 107 -2.49 10.84 -42.62
CA LEU A 107 -1.64 11.58 -41.68
C LEU A 107 -1.03 12.83 -42.33
N SER A 108 -0.51 12.75 -43.55
CA SER A 108 0.01 13.91 -44.30
C SER A 108 -1.04 15.01 -44.47
N SER A 109 -2.29 14.64 -44.74
CA SER A 109 -3.41 15.59 -44.86
C SER A 109 -3.69 16.36 -43.57
N PHE A 110 -3.31 15.82 -42.42
CA PHE A 110 -3.54 16.42 -41.10
C PHE A 110 -2.24 16.77 -40.36
N GLY A 111 -1.17 17.13 -41.10
CA GLY A 111 0.07 17.64 -40.50
C GLY A 111 1.00 16.55 -39.93
N GLY A 112 0.83 15.30 -40.35
CA GLY A 112 1.71 14.18 -40.02
C GLY A 112 1.42 13.49 -38.68
N SER A 113 0.46 13.97 -37.88
CA SER A 113 0.17 13.42 -36.55
C SER A 113 -1.30 13.56 -36.17
N LEU A 114 -1.90 12.48 -35.66
CA LEU A 114 -3.28 12.46 -35.16
C LEU A 114 -3.41 11.56 -33.94
N PHE A 115 -4.21 11.94 -32.94
CA PHE A 115 -4.67 10.97 -31.93
C PHE A 115 -5.60 9.94 -32.56
N LEU A 116 -5.66 8.73 -31.96
CA LEU A 116 -6.41 7.60 -32.54
C LEU A 116 -7.93 7.84 -32.62
N ASP A 117 -8.50 8.64 -31.72
CA ASP A 117 -9.89 9.11 -31.77
C ASP A 117 -10.11 10.07 -32.94
N HIS A 118 -9.24 11.06 -33.09
CA HIS A 118 -9.29 12.00 -34.23
C HIS A 118 -9.11 11.29 -35.58
N TRP A 119 -8.23 10.29 -35.65
CA TRP A 119 -8.10 9.41 -36.80
C TRP A 119 -9.40 8.67 -37.10
N GLU A 120 -10.01 8.07 -36.07
CA GLU A 120 -11.25 7.30 -36.21
C GLU A 120 -12.39 8.18 -36.75
N ASP A 121 -12.57 9.40 -36.23
CA ASP A 121 -13.60 10.36 -36.67
C ASP A 121 -13.47 10.78 -38.15
N ARG A 122 -12.26 10.72 -38.69
CA ARG A 122 -11.97 11.11 -40.08
C ARG A 122 -12.24 9.97 -41.05
N VAL A 123 -11.93 8.74 -40.63
CA VAL A 123 -11.91 7.56 -41.50
C VAL A 123 -13.18 6.71 -41.38
N LYS A 124 -13.64 6.45 -40.15
CA LYS A 124 -14.79 5.57 -39.86
C LYS A 124 -16.10 6.20 -40.30
N GLY A 125 -16.96 5.41 -40.93
CA GLY A 125 -18.27 5.83 -41.42
C GLY A 125 -18.22 6.64 -42.72
N ARG A 126 -17.18 7.46 -42.92
CA ARG A 126 -16.98 8.28 -44.13
C ARG A 126 -16.28 7.52 -45.25
N ILE A 127 -15.01 7.17 -45.03
CA ILE A 127 -14.19 6.46 -46.02
C ILE A 127 -14.39 4.96 -45.84
N VAL A 128 -14.11 4.45 -44.64
CA VAL A 128 -14.29 3.04 -44.32
C VAL A 128 -15.67 2.85 -43.70
N PRO A 129 -16.55 1.99 -44.25
CA PRO A 129 -17.88 1.75 -43.70
C PRO A 129 -17.81 1.35 -42.22
N GLU A 130 -18.65 1.97 -41.39
CA GLU A 130 -18.61 1.81 -39.92
C GLU A 130 -18.64 0.33 -39.49
N VAL A 131 -19.50 -0.47 -40.12
CA VAL A 131 -19.66 -1.92 -39.84
C VAL A 131 -18.37 -2.71 -40.11
N LYS A 132 -17.54 -2.26 -41.07
CA LYS A 132 -16.28 -2.93 -41.46
C LYS A 132 -15.05 -2.35 -40.77
N TYR A 133 -15.18 -1.20 -40.10
CA TYR A 133 -14.04 -0.45 -39.57
C TYR A 133 -13.21 -1.28 -38.57
N LYS A 134 -13.86 -1.96 -37.62
CA LYS A 134 -13.14 -2.73 -36.59
C LYS A 134 -12.26 -3.83 -37.20
N SER A 135 -12.81 -4.64 -38.11
CA SER A 135 -12.07 -5.71 -38.77
C SER A 135 -10.99 -5.18 -39.71
N TRP A 136 -11.31 -4.10 -40.45
CA TRP A 136 -10.36 -3.44 -41.32
C TRP A 136 -9.18 -2.89 -40.51
N TRP A 137 -9.45 -2.14 -39.44
CA TRP A 137 -8.43 -1.53 -38.59
C TRP A 137 -7.48 -2.55 -38.00
N GLU A 138 -7.97 -3.67 -37.44
CA GLU A 138 -7.09 -4.72 -36.92
C GLU A 138 -6.16 -5.32 -37.99
N SER A 139 -6.67 -5.52 -39.22
CA SER A 139 -5.87 -6.03 -40.34
C SER A 139 -4.86 -5.00 -40.87
N SER A 140 -5.27 -3.74 -41.00
CA SER A 140 -4.47 -2.62 -41.50
C SER A 140 -3.39 -2.21 -40.52
N LYS A 141 -3.72 -2.15 -39.22
CA LYS A 141 -2.80 -1.83 -38.13
C LYS A 141 -1.59 -2.74 -38.10
N LYS A 142 -1.75 -4.03 -38.44
CA LYS A 142 -0.61 -4.97 -38.56
C LYS A 142 0.34 -4.56 -39.68
N LYS A 143 -0.18 -4.16 -40.84
CA LYS A 143 0.61 -3.71 -42.00
C LYS A 143 1.26 -2.36 -41.74
N ILE A 144 0.50 -1.39 -41.20
CA ILE A 144 0.98 -0.06 -40.82
C ILE A 144 2.10 -0.15 -39.79
N ARG A 145 1.94 -0.99 -38.76
CA ARG A 145 2.99 -1.21 -37.75
C ARG A 145 4.27 -1.82 -38.33
N ALA A 146 4.19 -2.54 -39.44
CA ALA A 146 5.36 -3.11 -40.10
C ALA A 146 6.08 -2.07 -41.00
N ASP A 147 5.43 -0.95 -41.34
CA ASP A 147 6.04 0.12 -42.13
C ASP A 147 6.72 1.14 -41.22
N ARG A 148 7.99 1.42 -41.52
CA ARG A 148 8.93 2.18 -40.69
C ARG A 148 8.61 3.67 -40.59
N ARG A 149 7.74 4.17 -41.47
CA ARG A 149 7.31 5.57 -41.46
C ARG A 149 6.30 5.87 -40.36
N PHE A 150 5.72 4.86 -39.72
CA PHE A 150 4.60 5.04 -38.79
C PHE A 150 4.99 4.80 -37.32
N VAL A 151 4.64 5.73 -36.44
CA VAL A 151 4.64 5.53 -34.99
C VAL A 151 3.23 5.23 -34.54
N LEU A 152 2.92 3.96 -34.36
CA LEU A 152 1.59 3.54 -33.91
C LEU A 152 1.56 3.36 -32.38
N PRO A 153 0.84 4.22 -31.63
CA PRO A 153 0.97 4.29 -30.19
C PRO A 153 0.37 3.05 -29.49
N SER A 154 1.00 2.66 -28.37
CA SER A 154 0.51 1.56 -27.51
C SER A 154 -0.67 1.98 -26.63
N LYS A 155 -0.83 3.28 -26.38
CA LYS A 155 -1.92 3.89 -25.59
C LYS A 155 -2.65 4.94 -26.42
N ARG A 156 -3.97 5.07 -26.22
CA ARG A 156 -4.82 6.02 -26.99
C ARG A 156 -4.52 7.49 -26.74
N ASN A 157 -3.87 7.82 -25.62
CA ASN A 157 -3.50 9.19 -25.26
C ASN A 157 -2.16 9.65 -25.85
N LEU A 158 -1.57 8.86 -26.74
CA LEU A 158 -0.38 9.20 -27.51
C LEU A 158 -0.76 9.31 -29.00
N PRO A 159 -0.06 10.14 -29.78
CA PRO A 159 -0.37 10.36 -31.18
C PRO A 159 0.03 9.18 -32.08
N PHE A 160 -0.69 9.02 -33.18
CA PHE A 160 -0.34 8.20 -34.34
C PHE A 160 0.35 9.10 -35.37
N GLU A 161 1.62 8.82 -35.64
CA GLU A 161 2.50 9.76 -36.35
C GLU A 161 3.12 9.16 -37.61
N LEU A 162 3.37 10.04 -38.58
CA LEU A 162 4.16 9.79 -39.77
C LEU A 162 5.51 10.50 -39.57
N ARG A 163 6.59 9.72 -39.52
CA ARG A 163 7.95 10.24 -39.39
C ARG A 163 8.38 10.93 -40.69
N GLY A 164 9.05 12.08 -40.56
CA GLY A 164 9.74 12.74 -41.67
C GLY A 164 11.16 12.18 -41.83
N GLU A 165 11.44 11.59 -42.98
CA GLU A 165 12.70 10.92 -43.38
C GLU A 165 13.11 9.70 -42.52
N ASP A 166 13.79 8.76 -43.18
CA ASP A 166 14.04 7.37 -42.74
C ASP A 166 14.90 7.28 -41.47
N VAL A 167 14.27 7.38 -40.30
CA VAL A 167 14.87 6.89 -39.05
C VAL A 167 14.70 5.37 -39.03
N SER A 168 15.81 4.63 -39.06
CA SER A 168 15.75 3.17 -38.97
C SER A 168 15.09 2.74 -37.65
N PRO A 169 14.46 1.56 -37.56
CA PRO A 169 13.88 1.08 -36.30
C PRO A 169 14.92 1.06 -35.15
N ALA A 170 16.18 0.78 -35.47
CA ALA A 170 17.30 0.87 -34.56
C ALA A 170 17.52 2.29 -34.01
N ASP A 171 17.62 3.29 -34.89
CA ASP A 171 17.85 4.69 -34.51
C ASP A 171 16.67 5.25 -33.69
N ALA A 172 15.45 4.82 -34.01
CA ALA A 172 14.27 5.21 -33.26
C ALA A 172 14.32 4.71 -31.81
N LEU A 173 14.71 3.45 -31.59
CA LEU A 173 14.84 2.89 -30.24
C LEU A 173 15.95 3.59 -29.43
N ILE A 174 17.06 3.98 -30.09
CA ILE A 174 18.12 4.77 -29.47
C ILE A 174 17.60 6.17 -29.10
N SER A 175 16.86 6.84 -30.00
CA SER A 175 16.26 8.15 -29.74
C SER A 175 15.27 8.09 -28.58
N ASP A 176 14.37 7.10 -28.58
CA ASP A 176 13.40 6.87 -27.51
C ASP A 176 14.11 6.71 -26.16
N PHE A 177 15.23 5.95 -26.13
CA PHE A 177 16.02 5.79 -24.91
C PHE A 177 16.58 7.13 -24.43
N ASN A 178 17.15 7.94 -25.32
CA ASN A 178 17.75 9.23 -24.99
C ASN A 178 16.72 10.24 -24.48
N GLU A 179 15.53 10.27 -25.07
CA GLU A 179 14.44 11.20 -24.71
C GLU A 179 13.67 10.78 -23.44
N ALA A 180 13.67 9.49 -23.10
CA ALA A 180 12.99 8.97 -21.92
C ALA A 180 13.50 9.64 -20.63
N LYS A 181 12.56 10.25 -19.88
CA LYS A 181 12.87 11.01 -18.65
C LYS A 181 12.97 10.14 -17.40
N ASP A 182 12.23 9.04 -17.34
CA ASP A 182 12.17 8.17 -16.18
C ASP A 182 12.87 6.82 -16.41
N VAL A 183 13.34 6.23 -15.32
CA VAL A 183 14.13 4.99 -15.34
C VAL A 183 13.31 3.81 -15.84
N LYS A 184 12.01 3.76 -15.53
CA LYS A 184 11.14 2.65 -15.96
C LYS A 184 10.94 2.65 -17.48
N ALA A 185 10.74 3.82 -18.07
CA ALA A 185 10.69 3.96 -19.52
C ALA A 185 12.00 3.49 -20.17
N LYS A 186 13.16 3.90 -19.64
CA LYS A 186 14.47 3.44 -20.12
C LYS A 186 14.64 1.92 -20.04
N ILE A 187 14.24 1.28 -18.94
CA ILE A 187 14.26 -0.19 -18.79
C ILE A 187 13.44 -0.86 -19.90
N LEU A 188 12.19 -0.41 -20.13
CA LEU A 188 11.30 -0.98 -21.14
C LEU A 188 11.86 -0.81 -22.56
N ILE A 189 12.58 0.29 -22.82
CA ILE A 189 13.21 0.52 -24.11
C ILE A 189 14.40 -0.42 -24.30
N LEU A 190 15.27 -0.59 -23.29
CA LEU A 190 16.36 -1.59 -23.34
C LEU A 190 15.82 -3.00 -23.59
N GLU A 191 14.72 -3.38 -22.93
CA GLU A 191 14.05 -4.67 -23.18
C GLU A 191 13.46 -4.78 -24.59
N SER A 192 13.01 -3.66 -25.18
CA SER A 192 12.50 -3.61 -26.55
C SER A 192 13.64 -3.74 -27.56
N VAL A 193 14.76 -3.02 -27.33
CA VAL A 193 16.00 -3.20 -28.09
C VAL A 193 16.45 -4.66 -28.05
N ALA A 194 16.44 -5.29 -26.88
CA ALA A 194 16.84 -6.69 -26.73
C ALA A 194 15.92 -7.70 -27.43
N LYS A 195 14.68 -7.32 -27.76
CA LYS A 195 13.74 -8.14 -28.56
C LYS A 195 13.90 -7.90 -30.05
N ASP A 196 14.19 -6.66 -30.42
CA ASP A 196 14.30 -6.21 -31.81
C ASP A 196 15.76 -6.08 -32.26
N LEU A 197 16.73 -6.76 -31.62
CA LEU A 197 18.15 -6.72 -31.95
C LEU A 197 18.44 -6.97 -33.45
N SER A 198 17.61 -7.77 -34.12
CA SER A 198 17.70 -8.00 -35.57
C SER A 198 17.50 -6.76 -36.44
N SER A 199 16.99 -5.65 -35.88
CA SER A 199 16.88 -4.38 -36.59
C SER A 199 18.17 -3.56 -36.64
N PHE A 200 19.20 -3.97 -35.89
CA PHE A 200 20.50 -3.32 -35.84
C PHE A 200 21.46 -4.07 -36.78
N GLU A 201 22.14 -3.33 -37.65
CA GLU A 201 23.10 -3.91 -38.61
C GLU A 201 24.42 -4.25 -37.91
N ASP A 202 24.84 -3.39 -36.99
CA ASP A 202 26.00 -3.58 -36.11
C ASP A 202 25.62 -3.18 -34.67
N PRO A 203 24.96 -4.09 -33.92
CA PRO A 203 24.47 -3.78 -32.58
C PRO A 203 25.59 -3.34 -31.63
N ALA A 204 26.80 -3.88 -31.76
CA ALA A 204 27.93 -3.55 -30.89
C ALA A 204 28.31 -2.08 -31.02
N THR A 205 28.52 -1.60 -32.25
CA THR A 205 28.87 -0.20 -32.50
C THR A 205 27.69 0.74 -32.24
N GLN A 206 26.48 0.37 -32.69
CA GLN A 206 25.31 1.26 -32.61
C GLN A 206 24.80 1.47 -31.18
N LEU A 207 24.92 0.48 -30.31
CA LEU A 207 24.39 0.54 -28.94
C LEU A 207 25.45 0.92 -27.90
N GLU A 208 26.74 0.98 -28.27
CA GLU A 208 27.84 1.21 -27.34
C GLU A 208 27.66 2.47 -26.48
N GLU A 209 27.39 3.62 -27.10
CA GLU A 209 27.23 4.89 -26.38
C GLU A 209 25.98 4.89 -25.49
N MET A 210 24.88 4.33 -26.00
CA MET A 210 23.64 4.20 -25.25
C MET A 210 23.84 3.35 -23.99
N LEU A 211 24.50 2.20 -24.11
CA LEU A 211 24.76 1.29 -22.99
C LEU A 211 25.79 1.86 -22.01
N LYS A 212 26.83 2.56 -22.49
CA LYS A 212 27.78 3.31 -21.64
C LYS A 212 27.07 4.37 -20.79
N SER A 213 26.06 5.04 -21.35
CA SER A 213 25.31 6.08 -20.64
C SER A 213 24.49 5.55 -19.45
N VAL A 214 24.23 4.24 -19.37
CA VAL A 214 23.50 3.63 -18.25
C VAL A 214 24.28 3.76 -16.94
N SER A 215 25.61 3.64 -16.95
CA SER A 215 26.45 3.75 -15.75
C SER A 215 26.28 5.08 -14.99
N PRO A 216 26.43 6.27 -15.62
CA PRO A 216 26.16 7.53 -14.92
C PRO A 216 24.68 7.72 -14.56
N LEU A 217 23.74 7.23 -15.36
CA LEU A 217 22.30 7.27 -15.04
C LEU A 217 21.98 6.44 -13.78
N PHE A 218 22.60 5.28 -13.64
CA PHE A 218 22.47 4.39 -12.49
C PHE A 218 22.84 5.11 -11.19
N ILE A 219 23.98 5.81 -11.15
CA ILE A 219 24.46 6.51 -9.95
C ILE A 219 23.41 7.50 -9.43
N VAL A 220 22.74 8.23 -10.34
CA VAL A 220 21.68 9.19 -9.99
C VAL A 220 20.40 8.46 -9.59
N ALA A 221 20.01 7.43 -10.34
CA ALA A 221 18.81 6.64 -10.08
C ALA A 221 18.86 5.91 -8.73
N PHE A 222 20.00 5.32 -8.38
CA PHE A 222 20.18 4.49 -7.19
C PHE A 222 19.94 5.26 -5.89
N ARG A 223 20.24 6.56 -5.88
CA ARG A 223 19.95 7.46 -4.74
C ARG A 223 18.45 7.73 -4.57
N ARG A 224 17.66 7.60 -5.63
CA ARG A 224 16.20 7.86 -5.63
C ARG A 224 15.39 6.58 -5.44
N SER A 225 15.81 5.50 -6.09
CA SER A 225 15.19 4.18 -6.00
C SER A 225 16.24 3.13 -6.33
N SER A 226 16.74 2.43 -5.29
CA SER A 226 17.78 1.41 -5.46
C SER A 226 17.28 0.23 -6.30
N SER A 227 16.02 -0.19 -6.10
CA SER A 227 15.39 -1.27 -6.88
C SER A 227 15.31 -0.96 -8.38
N ALA A 228 14.73 0.19 -8.77
CA ALA A 228 14.61 0.55 -10.18
C ALA A 228 15.97 0.79 -10.86
N ALA A 229 16.95 1.29 -10.12
CA ALA A 229 18.31 1.45 -10.64
C ALA A 229 18.98 0.09 -10.90
N VAL A 230 18.82 -0.87 -9.99
CA VAL A 230 19.33 -2.24 -10.21
C VAL A 230 18.64 -2.91 -11.39
N GLU A 231 17.32 -2.75 -11.57
CA GLU A 231 16.62 -3.24 -12.77
C GLU A 231 17.17 -2.63 -14.07
N LEU A 232 17.58 -1.36 -14.04
CA LEU A 232 18.23 -0.70 -15.19
C LEU A 232 19.59 -1.33 -15.53
N LEU A 233 20.43 -1.61 -14.52
CA LEU A 233 21.70 -2.32 -14.76
C LEU A 233 21.46 -3.72 -15.32
N ILE A 234 20.55 -4.49 -14.71
CA ILE A 234 20.23 -5.83 -15.20
C ILE A 234 19.72 -5.76 -16.65
N ALA A 235 18.90 -4.76 -17.01
CA ALA A 235 18.40 -4.62 -18.39
C ALA A 235 19.51 -4.27 -19.38
N ARG A 236 20.53 -3.52 -18.96
CA ARG A 236 21.74 -3.27 -19.75
C ARG A 236 22.53 -4.55 -19.93
N ASP A 237 22.77 -5.29 -18.85
CA ASP A 237 23.61 -6.49 -18.85
C ASP A 237 22.96 -7.61 -19.68
N ASP A 238 21.64 -7.80 -19.56
CA ASP A 238 20.86 -8.74 -20.39
C ASP A 238 20.92 -8.43 -21.89
N LEU A 239 21.04 -7.15 -22.25
CA LEU A 239 21.19 -6.70 -23.62
C LEU A 239 22.64 -6.92 -24.09
N MET A 240 23.63 -6.62 -23.26
CA MET A 240 25.04 -6.87 -23.56
C MET A 240 25.33 -8.35 -23.80
N GLU A 241 24.76 -9.26 -23.01
CA GLU A 241 24.94 -10.71 -23.19
C GLU A 241 24.47 -11.23 -24.56
N LYS A 242 23.62 -10.47 -25.26
CA LYS A 242 23.11 -10.81 -26.60
C LYS A 242 23.91 -10.18 -27.73
N ILE A 243 24.89 -9.34 -27.43
CA ILE A 243 25.68 -8.60 -28.40
C ILE A 243 27.12 -9.09 -28.36
N ASP A 244 27.54 -9.79 -29.41
CA ASP A 244 28.93 -10.23 -29.54
C ASP A 244 29.87 -9.02 -29.73
N GLY A 245 31.03 -9.04 -29.06
CA GLY A 245 32.09 -8.05 -29.25
C GLY A 245 31.92 -6.72 -28.52
N LEU A 246 30.90 -6.59 -27.66
CA LEU A 246 30.70 -5.42 -26.79
C LEU A 246 31.28 -5.67 -25.39
N ASP A 247 32.23 -4.85 -24.97
CA ASP A 247 32.83 -4.90 -23.62
C ASP A 247 32.64 -3.56 -22.91
N LEU A 248 31.93 -3.56 -21.78
CA LEU A 248 31.73 -2.42 -20.88
C LEU A 248 32.19 -2.75 -19.45
N SER A 249 33.24 -3.58 -19.34
CA SER A 249 33.82 -3.99 -18.06
C SER A 249 34.34 -2.82 -17.22
N ASP A 250 34.65 -1.68 -17.84
CA ASP A 250 35.03 -0.41 -17.19
C ASP A 250 33.85 0.36 -16.57
N GLY A 251 32.62 -0.06 -16.85
CA GLY A 251 31.39 0.51 -16.30
C GLY A 251 31.03 0.00 -14.91
N VAL A 252 29.89 0.48 -14.39
CA VAL A 252 29.36 0.04 -13.10
C VAL A 252 28.93 -1.43 -13.20
N GLN A 253 29.50 -2.30 -12.35
CA GLN A 253 29.15 -3.72 -12.26
C GLN A 253 28.11 -3.99 -11.18
N LEU A 254 27.16 -4.88 -11.45
CA LEU A 254 26.10 -5.22 -10.49
C LEU A 254 26.66 -5.88 -9.23
N SER A 255 27.59 -6.83 -9.37
CA SER A 255 28.21 -7.51 -8.23
C SER A 255 28.93 -6.53 -7.29
N GLU A 256 29.67 -5.56 -7.83
CA GLU A 256 30.33 -4.51 -7.05
C GLU A 256 29.33 -3.58 -6.34
N VAL A 257 28.29 -3.14 -7.05
CA VAL A 257 27.21 -2.31 -6.46
C VAL A 257 26.57 -3.00 -5.28
N LEU A 258 26.23 -4.28 -5.42
CA LEU A 258 25.62 -5.06 -4.34
C LEU A 258 26.60 -5.17 -3.17
N LYS A 259 27.88 -5.45 -3.45
CA LYS A 259 28.94 -5.56 -2.45
C LYS A 259 29.11 -4.30 -1.59
N GLU A 260 29.14 -3.14 -2.22
CA GLU A 260 29.27 -1.85 -1.55
C GLU A 260 28.00 -1.43 -0.78
N ASN A 261 26.84 -1.98 -1.15
CA ASN A 261 25.53 -1.57 -0.61
C ASN A 261 24.77 -2.74 0.03
N ASN A 262 25.49 -3.64 0.71
CA ASN A 262 24.92 -4.87 1.27
C ASN A 262 23.71 -4.66 2.20
N SER A 263 23.68 -3.54 2.95
CA SER A 263 22.59 -3.17 3.84
C SER A 263 21.28 -2.83 3.11
N LYS A 264 21.34 -2.58 1.80
CA LYS A 264 20.19 -2.27 0.95
C LYS A 264 19.67 -3.47 0.15
N LEU A 265 20.25 -4.65 0.29
CA LEU A 265 19.86 -5.83 -0.50
C LEU A 265 18.36 -6.12 -0.38
N SER A 266 17.80 -6.06 0.83
CA SER A 266 16.38 -6.32 1.07
C SER A 266 15.48 -5.27 0.43
N GLU A 267 15.89 -3.99 0.47
CA GLU A 267 15.22 -2.88 -0.23
C GLU A 267 15.26 -3.07 -1.76
N ILE A 268 16.41 -3.46 -2.30
CA ILE A 268 16.61 -3.64 -3.74
C ILE A 268 15.64 -4.69 -4.30
N ILE A 269 15.56 -5.86 -3.66
CA ILE A 269 14.74 -6.98 -4.16
C ILE A 269 13.25 -6.82 -3.85
N ARG A 270 12.90 -5.93 -2.92
CA ARG A 270 11.52 -5.69 -2.50
C ARG A 270 10.69 -5.19 -3.67
N GLY A 271 9.68 -5.98 -4.05
CA GLY A 271 8.74 -5.62 -5.11
C GLY A 271 9.21 -5.95 -6.53
N MET A 272 10.45 -6.41 -6.73
CA MET A 272 10.96 -6.87 -8.02
C MET A 272 10.20 -8.12 -8.52
N GLY A 273 10.22 -8.32 -9.84
CA GLY A 273 9.76 -9.56 -10.46
C GLY A 273 10.73 -10.74 -10.21
N VAL A 274 10.21 -11.96 -10.21
CA VAL A 274 10.98 -13.19 -9.86
C VAL A 274 12.23 -13.37 -10.72
N GLY A 275 12.16 -13.10 -12.04
CA GLY A 275 13.33 -13.20 -12.93
C GLY A 275 14.45 -12.24 -12.53
N ARG A 276 14.10 -10.98 -12.27
CA ARG A 276 15.04 -9.95 -11.82
C ARG A 276 15.63 -10.28 -10.44
N GLN A 277 14.82 -10.84 -9.53
CA GLN A 277 15.30 -11.32 -8.24
C GLN A 277 16.37 -12.40 -8.39
N ARG A 278 16.18 -13.38 -9.28
CA ARG A 278 17.18 -14.42 -9.54
C ARG A 278 18.51 -13.84 -10.05
N GLN A 279 18.46 -12.90 -10.99
CA GLN A 279 19.65 -12.21 -11.49
C GLN A 279 20.40 -11.46 -10.37
N VAL A 280 19.68 -10.84 -9.43
CA VAL A 280 20.31 -10.27 -8.22
C VAL A 280 20.97 -11.35 -7.38
N TYR A 281 20.35 -12.51 -7.20
CA TYR A 281 20.93 -13.61 -6.41
C TYR A 281 22.19 -14.19 -7.06
N ASP A 282 22.21 -14.31 -8.39
CA ASP A 282 23.39 -14.70 -9.15
C ASP A 282 24.52 -13.67 -8.97
N ALA A 283 24.21 -12.37 -9.02
CA ALA A 283 25.19 -11.32 -8.78
C ALA A 283 25.67 -11.26 -7.30
N VAL A 284 24.82 -11.59 -6.32
CA VAL A 284 25.25 -11.77 -4.92
C VAL A 284 26.22 -12.95 -4.82
N LYS A 285 25.98 -14.04 -5.54
CA LYS A 285 26.88 -15.20 -5.58
C LYS A 285 28.25 -14.85 -6.15
N GLU A 286 28.29 -14.02 -7.18
CA GLU A 286 29.53 -13.48 -7.75
C GLU A 286 30.26 -12.53 -6.79
N ALA A 287 29.52 -11.64 -6.11
CA ALA A 287 30.09 -10.64 -5.23
C ALA A 287 30.70 -11.21 -3.92
N TRP A 288 30.16 -12.35 -3.44
CA TRP A 288 30.56 -13.00 -2.18
C TRP A 288 30.80 -14.52 -2.33
N GLU A 289 32.02 -14.90 -2.73
CA GLU A 289 32.48 -16.28 -2.96
C GLU A 289 31.82 -17.38 -2.09
N GLU A 290 32.24 -17.57 -0.83
CA GLU A 290 31.72 -18.64 0.04
C GLU A 290 30.56 -18.18 0.93
N ASN A 291 30.34 -16.86 1.04
CA ASN A 291 29.42 -16.27 2.01
C ASN A 291 28.10 -15.75 1.40
N TRP A 292 27.90 -15.84 0.08
CA TRP A 292 26.68 -15.35 -0.58
C TRP A 292 25.40 -15.92 0.02
N SER A 293 25.40 -17.19 0.44
CA SER A 293 24.23 -17.85 1.02
C SER A 293 23.80 -17.15 2.31
N LYS A 294 24.76 -16.78 3.15
CA LYS A 294 24.50 -16.03 4.40
C LYS A 294 23.97 -14.63 4.12
N GLU A 295 24.47 -13.94 3.09
CA GLU A 295 23.98 -12.62 2.71
C GLU A 295 22.54 -12.69 2.17
N LEU A 296 22.20 -13.71 1.35
CA LEU A 296 20.83 -13.93 0.90
C LEU A 296 19.89 -14.30 2.06
N ILE A 297 20.34 -15.13 2.99
CA ILE A 297 19.56 -15.49 4.18
C ILE A 297 19.27 -14.24 5.02
N ARG A 298 20.27 -13.38 5.26
CA ARG A 298 20.05 -12.10 5.96
C ARG A 298 19.09 -11.18 5.21
N CYS A 299 19.16 -11.18 3.89
CA CYS A 299 18.29 -10.39 3.02
C CYS A 299 16.82 -10.80 3.08
N MET A 300 16.49 -11.99 3.59
CA MET A 300 15.09 -12.40 3.82
C MET A 300 14.35 -11.39 4.69
N GLU A 301 15.02 -10.82 5.69
CA GLU A 301 14.45 -9.81 6.57
C GLU A 301 14.18 -8.50 5.82
N GLY A 302 12.90 -8.13 5.73
CA GLY A 302 12.47 -6.90 5.06
C GLY A 302 12.57 -6.94 3.53
N SER A 303 12.53 -8.12 2.90
CA SER A 303 12.47 -8.25 1.44
C SER A 303 11.06 -8.45 0.87
N GLY A 304 10.08 -8.76 1.72
CA GLY A 304 8.74 -9.11 1.29
C GLY A 304 8.53 -10.62 1.14
N ALA A 305 7.30 -11.07 1.42
CA ALA A 305 6.92 -12.49 1.35
C ALA A 305 7.24 -13.19 0.01
N ARG A 306 7.19 -12.47 -1.13
CA ARG A 306 7.56 -13.04 -2.44
C ARG A 306 9.05 -13.34 -2.52
N ALA A 307 9.89 -12.38 -2.12
CA ALA A 307 11.33 -12.54 -2.14
C ALA A 307 11.79 -13.65 -1.19
N ILE A 308 11.19 -13.75 0.00
CA ILE A 308 11.46 -14.85 0.93
C ILE A 308 11.23 -16.23 0.29
N GLY A 309 10.12 -16.41 -0.42
CA GLY A 309 9.85 -17.66 -1.13
C GLY A 309 10.87 -17.96 -2.24
N GLU A 310 11.30 -16.94 -2.99
CA GLU A 310 12.30 -17.13 -4.04
C GLU A 310 13.72 -17.33 -3.50
N ILE A 311 14.11 -16.65 -2.42
CA ILE A 311 15.40 -16.87 -1.74
C ILE A 311 15.51 -18.31 -1.24
N THR A 312 14.47 -18.80 -0.56
CA THR A 312 14.48 -20.16 0.00
C THR A 312 14.57 -21.21 -1.11
N LYS A 313 13.83 -21.02 -2.21
CA LYS A 313 13.96 -21.87 -3.40
C LYS A 313 15.36 -21.80 -4.04
N TYR A 314 15.92 -20.60 -4.17
CA TYR A 314 17.25 -20.41 -4.75
C TYR A 314 18.37 -21.05 -3.91
N LEU A 315 18.26 -20.97 -2.58
CA LEU A 315 19.17 -21.67 -1.66
C LEU A 315 19.06 -23.19 -1.81
N ALA A 316 17.84 -23.72 -1.95
CA ALA A 316 17.61 -25.14 -2.18
C ALA A 316 18.19 -25.63 -3.51
N ASP A 317 17.96 -24.86 -4.59
CA ASP A 317 18.52 -25.12 -5.93
C ASP A 317 20.07 -25.19 -5.89
N ASN A 318 20.71 -24.60 -4.86
CA ASN A 318 22.15 -24.56 -4.65
C ASN A 318 22.64 -25.40 -3.44
N ASN A 319 21.82 -26.31 -2.89
CA ASN A 319 22.15 -27.19 -1.75
C ASN A 319 22.56 -26.43 -0.46
N LYS A 320 21.90 -25.31 -0.17
CA LYS A 320 22.16 -24.47 1.01
C LYS A 320 21.07 -24.59 2.09
N ASP A 321 20.31 -25.69 2.06
CA ASP A 321 19.21 -25.99 2.98
C ASP A 321 19.68 -26.03 4.44
N GLY A 322 20.86 -26.60 4.69
CA GLY A 322 21.44 -26.71 6.04
C GLY A 322 21.75 -25.35 6.67
N GLU A 323 22.32 -24.41 5.90
CA GLU A 323 22.64 -23.06 6.39
C GLU A 323 21.36 -22.26 6.70
N LEU A 324 20.33 -22.40 5.86
CA LEU A 324 19.03 -21.80 6.11
C LEU A 324 18.40 -22.40 7.37
N ALA A 325 18.38 -23.72 7.52
CA ALA A 325 17.80 -24.40 8.67
C ALA A 325 18.49 -24.00 9.98
N GLU A 326 19.83 -23.90 9.99
CA GLU A 326 20.60 -23.42 11.14
C GLU A 326 20.26 -21.97 11.49
N HIS A 327 20.16 -21.09 10.49
CA HIS A 327 19.77 -19.70 10.70
C HIS A 327 18.36 -19.59 11.31
N LEU A 328 17.38 -20.31 10.76
CA LEU A 328 16.01 -20.29 11.27
C LEU A 328 15.92 -20.84 12.69
N LYS A 329 16.59 -21.97 13.00
CA LYS A 329 16.63 -22.54 14.36
C LYS A 329 17.25 -21.57 15.36
N THR A 330 18.37 -20.94 14.99
CA THR A 330 19.05 -19.93 15.82
C THR A 330 18.14 -18.74 16.06
N GLY A 331 17.50 -18.23 15.00
CA GLY A 331 16.60 -17.09 15.08
C GLY A 331 15.35 -17.37 15.92
N LEU A 332 14.79 -18.58 15.85
CA LEU A 332 13.67 -19.00 16.69
C LEU A 332 14.07 -19.13 18.17
N SER A 333 15.26 -19.69 18.44
CA SER A 333 15.79 -19.79 19.80
C SER A 333 16.06 -18.41 20.42
N GLN A 334 16.53 -17.46 19.61
CA GLN A 334 16.84 -16.09 20.02
C GLN A 334 15.65 -15.13 19.91
N ARG A 335 14.52 -15.57 19.35
CA ARG A 335 13.33 -14.74 19.02
C ARG A 335 13.63 -13.53 18.14
N SER A 336 14.60 -13.65 17.26
CA SER A 336 15.11 -12.56 16.40
C SER A 336 14.55 -12.55 14.98
N LEU A 337 13.84 -13.59 14.54
CA LEU A 337 13.21 -13.61 13.21
C LEU A 337 12.10 -12.55 13.10
N GLY A 338 12.05 -11.90 11.94
CA GLY A 338 10.98 -10.98 11.58
C GLY A 338 9.67 -11.68 11.25
N PHE A 339 8.58 -10.91 11.27
CA PHE A 339 7.24 -11.45 11.08
C PHE A 339 7.04 -12.07 9.69
N GLU A 340 7.70 -11.56 8.64
CA GLU A 340 7.55 -12.08 7.27
C GLU A 340 8.15 -13.49 7.14
N VAL A 341 9.30 -13.72 7.76
CA VAL A 341 9.97 -15.02 7.79
C VAL A 341 9.12 -16.01 8.58
N ILE A 342 8.61 -15.60 9.74
CA ILE A 342 7.72 -16.45 10.56
C ILE A 342 6.41 -16.76 9.82
N ALA A 343 5.82 -15.77 9.12
CA ALA A 343 4.64 -15.98 8.30
C ALA A 343 4.91 -16.97 7.16
N TRP A 344 6.09 -16.92 6.53
CA TRP A 344 6.49 -17.92 5.54
C TRP A 344 6.61 -19.31 6.15
N ILE A 345 7.27 -19.46 7.32
CA ILE A 345 7.37 -20.75 8.03
C ILE A 345 5.97 -21.33 8.30
N CYS A 346 5.08 -20.49 8.84
CA CYS A 346 3.70 -20.87 9.19
C CYS A 346 2.85 -21.19 7.97
N LYS A 347 3.10 -20.56 6.82
CA LYS A 347 2.35 -20.84 5.59
C LYS A 347 2.82 -22.11 4.90
N GLU A 348 4.14 -22.35 4.86
CA GLU A 348 4.71 -23.46 4.11
C GLU A 348 4.55 -24.80 4.86
N ARG A 349 4.83 -24.82 6.18
CA ARG A 349 4.74 -25.97 7.12
C ARG A 349 5.34 -27.32 6.65
N LYS A 350 6.11 -27.32 5.57
CA LYS A 350 6.64 -28.53 4.92
C LYS A 350 7.96 -28.21 4.24
N GLY A 351 8.64 -29.25 3.75
CA GLY A 351 9.93 -29.08 3.08
C GLY A 351 10.91 -28.33 4.00
N LEU A 352 11.43 -27.19 3.51
CA LEU A 352 12.43 -26.39 4.21
C LEU A 352 11.95 -25.75 5.51
N SER A 353 10.64 -25.51 5.65
CA SER A 353 10.11 -24.92 6.88
C SER A 353 9.74 -25.97 7.92
N LEU A 354 9.75 -27.26 7.59
CA LEU A 354 9.22 -28.32 8.46
C LEU A 354 9.89 -28.33 9.84
N GLU A 355 11.23 -28.35 9.87
CA GLU A 355 11.97 -28.38 11.14
C GLU A 355 11.83 -27.08 11.93
N SER A 356 11.74 -25.93 11.24
CA SER A 356 11.52 -24.64 11.88
C SER A 356 10.10 -24.50 12.44
N PHE A 357 9.12 -25.09 11.77
CA PHE A 357 7.73 -25.14 12.23
C PHE A 357 7.55 -26.09 13.42
N ALA A 358 8.30 -27.20 13.47
CA ALA A 358 8.31 -28.12 14.61
C ALA A 358 9.18 -27.64 15.80
N HIS A 359 9.86 -26.51 15.67
CA HIS A 359 10.78 -26.02 16.70
C HIS A 359 10.02 -25.50 17.92
N LYS A 360 10.35 -25.94 19.14
CA LYS A 360 9.65 -25.56 20.40
C LYS A 360 9.46 -24.05 20.61
N GLY A 361 10.39 -23.23 20.10
CA GLY A 361 10.32 -21.77 20.18
C GLY A 361 9.38 -21.09 19.18
N ILE A 362 8.76 -21.81 18.24
CA ILE A 362 7.95 -21.24 17.16
C ILE A 362 6.73 -20.49 17.69
N SER A 363 6.00 -21.07 18.64
CA SER A 363 4.77 -20.50 19.20
C SER A 363 5.05 -19.18 19.94
N ALA A 364 6.11 -19.15 20.75
CA ALA A 364 6.60 -17.95 21.40
C ALA A 364 7.10 -16.90 20.39
N SER A 365 7.74 -17.33 19.29
CA SER A 365 8.24 -16.44 18.24
C SER A 365 7.09 -15.80 17.45
N ILE A 366 6.03 -16.54 17.15
CA ILE A 366 4.81 -16.03 16.49
C ILE A 366 4.21 -14.89 17.32
N ILE A 367 3.92 -15.13 18.60
CA ILE A 367 3.32 -14.10 19.46
C ILE A 367 4.28 -12.92 19.64
N GLY A 368 5.57 -13.18 19.88
CA GLY A 368 6.56 -12.11 20.02
C GLY A 368 6.71 -11.25 18.76
N ALA A 369 6.65 -11.84 17.57
CA ALA A 369 6.69 -11.10 16.32
C ALA A 369 5.43 -10.27 16.09
N LEU A 370 4.25 -10.82 16.40
CA LEU A 370 2.99 -10.10 16.34
C LEU A 370 2.93 -8.94 17.32
N GLU A 371 3.40 -9.11 18.55
CA GLU A 371 3.44 -8.05 19.55
C GLU A 371 4.42 -6.94 19.15
N ARG A 372 5.60 -7.29 18.61
CA ARG A 372 6.55 -6.30 18.08
C ARG A 372 5.97 -5.50 16.92
N ASP A 373 5.35 -6.18 15.96
CA ASP A 373 4.72 -5.53 14.79
C ASP A 373 3.51 -4.66 15.22
N HIS A 374 2.74 -5.12 16.21
CA HIS A 374 1.65 -4.35 16.77
C HIS A 374 2.12 -3.04 17.43
N LEU A 375 3.30 -3.06 18.07
CA LEU A 375 3.91 -1.89 18.71
C LEU A 375 4.71 -1.01 17.74
N ASP A 376 5.08 -1.50 16.55
CA ASP A 376 5.81 -0.71 15.55
C ASP A 376 4.86 0.27 14.83
N GLU A 377 5.04 1.57 15.11
CA GLU A 377 4.30 2.66 14.47
C GLU A 377 4.97 3.17 13.18
N SER A 378 6.19 2.74 12.89
CA SER A 378 7.05 3.27 11.82
C SER A 378 6.90 2.55 10.48
N THR A 379 6.41 1.30 10.50
CA THR A 379 6.28 0.44 9.31
C THR A 379 4.80 0.21 8.98
N PRO A 380 4.37 0.25 7.69
CA PRO A 380 3.02 -0.15 7.32
C PRO A 380 2.77 -1.61 7.74
N LYS A 381 1.88 -1.80 8.72
CA LYS A 381 1.54 -3.13 9.24
C LYS A 381 1.06 -4.02 8.11
N THR A 382 1.69 -5.18 7.95
CA THR A 382 1.13 -6.23 7.09
C THR A 382 0.53 -7.27 8.01
N ASN A 383 -0.79 -7.36 8.03
CA ASN A 383 -1.52 -8.27 8.93
C ASN A 383 -1.33 -9.76 8.59
N ARG A 384 -0.35 -10.13 7.77
CA ARG A 384 -0.29 -11.45 7.15
C ARG A 384 -0.12 -12.60 8.14
N LEU A 385 0.70 -12.44 9.18
CA LEU A 385 0.85 -13.44 10.24
C LEU A 385 -0.40 -13.50 11.14
N HIS A 386 -1.01 -12.33 11.40
CA HIS A 386 -2.26 -12.21 12.13
C HIS A 386 -3.41 -12.91 11.39
N ASP A 387 -3.57 -12.61 10.10
CA ASP A 387 -4.58 -13.17 9.21
C ASP A 387 -4.37 -14.68 9.04
N LEU A 388 -3.12 -15.15 8.95
CA LEU A 388 -2.83 -16.59 8.94
C LEU A 388 -3.36 -17.30 10.19
N LEU A 389 -3.19 -16.74 11.39
CA LEU A 389 -3.75 -17.35 12.62
C LEU A 389 -5.27 -17.38 12.62
N ILE A 390 -5.92 -16.34 12.07
CA ILE A 390 -7.38 -16.25 12.05
C ILE A 390 -7.97 -17.15 10.96
N ASP A 391 -7.47 -17.04 9.73
CA ASP A 391 -8.07 -17.63 8.54
C ASP A 391 -7.67 -19.10 8.36
N ASP A 392 -6.45 -19.48 8.75
CA ASP A 392 -5.99 -20.88 8.69
C ASP A 392 -6.45 -21.65 9.92
N VAL A 393 -7.55 -22.40 9.74
CA VAL A 393 -8.17 -23.19 10.82
C VAL A 393 -7.28 -24.33 11.34
N ASP A 394 -6.33 -24.79 10.54
CA ASP A 394 -5.47 -25.92 10.88
C ASP A 394 -4.13 -25.48 11.48
N LEU A 395 -3.73 -24.21 11.31
CA LEU A 395 -2.43 -23.70 11.79
C LEU A 395 -2.21 -23.91 13.29
N ILE A 396 -3.17 -23.56 14.16
CA ILE A 396 -3.02 -23.74 15.61
C ILE A 396 -3.00 -25.22 16.01
N PRO A 397 -3.94 -26.07 15.52
CA PRO A 397 -3.85 -27.52 15.70
C PRO A 397 -2.50 -28.11 15.29
N ASP A 398 -1.97 -27.73 14.12
CA ASP A 398 -0.68 -28.20 13.61
C ASP A 398 0.48 -27.72 14.49
N LEU A 399 0.44 -26.46 14.94
CA LEU A 399 1.46 -25.83 15.79
C LEU A 399 1.63 -26.55 17.13
N LEU A 400 0.53 -27.07 17.68
CA LEU A 400 0.46 -27.66 19.02
C LEU A 400 0.33 -29.19 18.99
N ALA A 401 0.41 -29.83 17.81
CA ALA A 401 0.16 -31.25 17.65
C ALA A 401 1.06 -32.14 18.52
N ASP A 402 2.33 -31.73 18.67
CA ASP A 402 3.35 -32.45 19.44
C ASP A 402 3.69 -31.76 20.78
N SER A 403 2.88 -30.79 21.22
CA SER A 403 3.08 -30.07 22.48
C SER A 403 2.49 -30.79 23.69
N ASP A 404 3.13 -30.65 24.84
CA ASP A 404 2.57 -31.14 26.11
C ASP A 404 1.51 -30.18 26.69
N ASP A 405 0.77 -30.66 27.70
CA ASP A 405 -0.31 -29.88 28.33
C ASP A 405 0.17 -28.55 28.92
N ALA A 406 1.42 -28.47 29.39
CA ALA A 406 1.99 -27.25 29.93
C ALA A 406 2.28 -26.24 28.82
N GLU A 407 2.83 -26.67 27.69
CA GLU A 407 3.07 -25.87 26.49
C GLU A 407 1.75 -25.35 25.89
N ILE A 408 0.72 -26.20 25.78
CA ILE A 408 -0.61 -25.82 25.29
C ILE A 408 -1.26 -24.78 26.23
N ARG A 409 -1.22 -25.01 27.55
CA ARG A 409 -1.72 -24.04 28.54
C ARG A 409 -0.97 -22.72 28.46
N HIS A 410 0.36 -22.74 28.31
CA HIS A 410 1.16 -21.54 28.18
C HIS A 410 0.83 -20.76 26.90
N PHE A 411 0.71 -21.42 25.75
CA PHE A 411 0.30 -20.78 24.50
C PHE A 411 -1.09 -20.16 24.61
N THR A 412 -2.04 -20.87 25.22
CA THR A 412 -3.41 -20.37 25.44
C THR A 412 -3.42 -19.10 26.28
N ARG A 413 -2.65 -19.06 27.38
CA ARG A 413 -2.51 -17.85 28.21
C ARG A 413 -1.88 -16.70 27.43
N ARG A 414 -0.91 -16.97 26.55
CA ARG A 414 -0.30 -15.94 25.69
C ARG A 414 -1.31 -15.36 24.70
N ILE A 415 -2.18 -16.18 24.10
CA ILE A 415 -3.29 -15.70 23.27
C ILE A 415 -4.29 -14.89 24.11
N GLN A 416 -4.56 -15.27 25.36
CA GLN A 416 -5.42 -14.50 26.27
C GLN A 416 -4.81 -13.17 26.69
N SER A 417 -3.49 -13.08 26.88
CA SER A 417 -2.83 -11.88 27.39
C SER A 417 -2.42 -10.91 26.29
N THR A 418 -2.26 -11.37 25.05
CA THR A 418 -1.73 -10.52 23.98
C THR A 418 -2.73 -9.43 23.57
N PRO A 419 -2.26 -8.18 23.32
CA PRO A 419 -3.10 -7.10 22.82
C PRO A 419 -3.37 -7.20 21.31
N VAL A 420 -2.70 -8.12 20.61
CA VAL A 420 -2.77 -8.25 19.15
C VAL A 420 -4.17 -8.62 18.65
N PHE A 421 -4.87 -9.49 19.39
CA PHE A 421 -6.20 -9.97 19.03
C PHE A 421 -7.25 -9.39 19.97
N GLU A 422 -8.27 -8.76 19.40
CA GLU A 422 -9.38 -8.15 20.16
C GLU A 422 -10.72 -8.78 19.80
N GLY A 423 -11.68 -8.70 20.73
CA GLY A 423 -13.08 -9.08 20.53
C GLY A 423 -13.29 -10.48 19.93
N LEU A 424 -14.04 -10.54 18.84
CA LEU A 424 -14.45 -11.79 18.18
C LEU A 424 -13.26 -12.61 17.65
N ASN A 425 -12.18 -11.96 17.21
CA ASN A 425 -11.00 -12.66 16.70
C ASN A 425 -10.34 -13.47 17.82
N LYS A 426 -10.15 -12.85 18.99
CA LYS A 426 -9.60 -13.52 20.17
C LYS A 426 -10.48 -14.68 20.64
N ASN A 427 -11.78 -14.46 20.73
CA ASN A 427 -12.74 -15.49 21.14
C ASN A 427 -12.77 -16.67 20.16
N SER A 428 -12.69 -16.40 18.86
CA SER A 428 -12.63 -17.43 17.81
C SER A 428 -11.38 -18.30 17.92
N LEU A 429 -10.21 -17.68 18.10
CA LEU A 429 -8.94 -18.41 18.28
C LEU A 429 -8.98 -19.28 19.53
N LEU A 430 -9.44 -18.72 20.65
CA LEU A 430 -9.55 -19.44 21.92
C LEU A 430 -10.55 -20.60 21.86
N ALA A 431 -11.72 -20.41 21.24
CA ALA A 431 -12.70 -21.47 21.03
C ALA A 431 -12.13 -22.60 20.15
N ARG A 432 -11.33 -22.26 19.13
CA ARG A 432 -10.64 -23.23 18.28
C ARG A 432 -9.62 -24.06 19.08
N ILE A 433 -8.85 -23.41 19.96
CA ILE A 433 -7.91 -24.09 20.85
C ILE A 433 -8.65 -25.06 21.76
N VAL A 434 -9.68 -24.63 22.50
CA VAL A 434 -10.45 -25.49 23.42
C VAL A 434 -11.08 -26.67 22.69
N LYS A 435 -11.66 -26.44 21.50
CA LYS A 435 -12.27 -27.50 20.69
C LYS A 435 -11.27 -28.61 20.35
N LYS A 436 -10.01 -28.27 20.08
CA LYS A 436 -8.96 -29.23 19.73
C LYS A 436 -8.26 -29.80 20.96
N PHE A 437 -8.10 -28.99 22.01
CA PHE A 437 -7.36 -29.30 23.23
C PHE A 437 -8.22 -28.96 24.47
N PRO A 438 -9.13 -29.86 24.89
CA PRO A 438 -10.03 -29.61 26.03
C PRO A 438 -9.32 -29.34 27.37
N VAL A 439 -8.04 -29.71 27.48
CA VAL A 439 -7.20 -29.50 28.67
C VAL A 439 -7.07 -28.03 29.10
N VAL A 440 -7.42 -27.07 28.23
CA VAL A 440 -7.37 -25.63 28.55
C VAL A 440 -8.73 -24.98 28.71
N GLU A 441 -9.81 -25.76 28.73
CA GLU A 441 -11.18 -25.24 28.89
C GLU A 441 -11.34 -24.44 30.18
N ASP A 442 -10.73 -24.91 31.27
CA ASP A 442 -10.72 -24.27 32.59
C ASP A 442 -10.09 -22.86 32.56
N LEU A 443 -9.14 -22.62 31.66
CA LEU A 443 -8.52 -21.30 31.49
C LEU A 443 -9.48 -20.28 30.88
N ILE A 444 -10.57 -20.73 30.24
CA ILE A 444 -11.55 -19.87 29.56
C ILE A 444 -12.82 -19.75 30.39
N THR A 445 -13.33 -20.87 30.90
CA THR A 445 -14.61 -20.92 31.62
C THR A 445 -14.48 -20.50 33.09
N GLY A 446 -13.26 -20.49 33.64
CA GLY A 446 -13.01 -20.17 35.05
C GLY A 446 -13.39 -21.29 36.02
N GLU A 447 -13.88 -22.43 35.52
CA GLU A 447 -14.20 -23.61 36.33
C GLU A 447 -12.99 -24.54 36.40
N LYS A 448 -12.41 -24.69 37.59
CA LYS A 448 -11.47 -25.78 37.88
C LYS A 448 -12.23 -27.10 37.74
N SER A 449 -12.04 -27.82 36.64
CA SER A 449 -12.42 -29.23 36.58
C SER A 449 -11.62 -30.01 37.62
N GLY A 450 -12.33 -30.51 38.62
CA GLY A 450 -11.77 -31.28 39.72
C GLY A 450 -11.29 -32.65 39.24
N ASN A 451 -10.02 -32.93 39.50
CA ASN A 451 -9.57 -34.12 40.24
C ASN A 451 -8.05 -34.11 40.27
N GLU A 452 -7.50 -33.68 41.40
CA GLU A 452 -6.35 -34.30 42.08
C GLU A 452 -6.07 -33.49 43.35
N ALA A 453 -6.31 -34.15 44.49
CA ALA A 453 -6.01 -33.63 45.81
C ALA A 453 -4.59 -34.03 46.20
N GLU A 454 -3.98 -33.19 47.04
CA GLU A 454 -2.66 -33.30 47.70
C GLU A 454 -1.50 -32.87 46.79
N SER A 455 -0.75 -31.79 47.05
CA SER A 455 -0.10 -31.45 48.32
C SER A 455 0.40 -29.99 48.35
N GLU A 456 0.49 -29.45 49.56
CA GLU A 456 1.46 -28.43 50.02
C GLU A 456 1.27 -26.95 49.63
N SER A 457 0.65 -26.24 50.58
CA SER A 457 1.12 -24.99 51.19
C SER A 457 2.16 -24.14 50.42
N ALA A 458 1.68 -23.12 49.72
CA ALA A 458 2.35 -21.82 49.64
C ALA A 458 1.29 -20.74 49.37
N SER A 459 1.38 -19.65 50.12
CA SER A 459 0.54 -18.44 50.09
C SER A 459 0.04 -18.03 48.69
N VAL A 460 -1.26 -18.15 48.45
CA VAL A 460 -1.94 -17.52 47.31
C VAL A 460 -2.38 -16.12 47.75
N GLN A 461 -1.64 -15.10 47.36
CA GLN A 461 -2.25 -13.78 47.16
C GLN A 461 -2.88 -13.77 45.76
N PRO A 462 -4.18 -13.43 45.61
CA PRO A 462 -4.79 -13.33 44.30
C PRO A 462 -4.25 -12.11 43.55
N SER A 463 -3.70 -12.33 42.34
CA SER A 463 -3.10 -11.31 41.48
C SER A 463 -4.15 -10.49 40.72
N GLY A 464 -5.03 -9.79 41.43
CA GLY A 464 -5.99 -8.85 40.86
C GLY A 464 -6.29 -7.69 41.81
N LEU A 465 -6.57 -6.51 41.27
CA LEU A 465 -6.94 -5.32 42.06
C LEU A 465 -8.30 -5.55 42.71
N ILE A 466 -8.40 -5.47 44.04
CA ILE A 466 -9.69 -5.55 44.73
C ILE A 466 -10.34 -4.17 44.69
N VAL A 467 -11.60 -4.08 44.25
CA VAL A 467 -12.35 -2.81 44.09
C VAL A 467 -13.82 -3.01 44.45
N SER A 468 -14.55 -1.95 44.81
CA SER A 468 -16.00 -2.06 44.97
C SER A 468 -16.71 -2.32 43.63
N TRP A 469 -17.90 -2.94 43.70
CA TRP A 469 -18.77 -3.05 42.53
C TRP A 469 -19.17 -1.69 41.94
N GLU A 470 -19.36 -0.68 42.79
CA GLU A 470 -19.69 0.69 42.38
C GLU A 470 -18.55 1.30 41.56
N SER A 471 -17.32 1.32 42.10
CA SER A 471 -16.14 1.84 41.40
C SER A 471 -15.80 1.08 40.11
N LEU A 472 -16.03 -0.24 40.09
CA LEU A 472 -15.85 -1.04 38.88
C LEU A 472 -16.86 -0.65 37.79
N LYS A 473 -18.12 -0.46 38.18
CA LYS A 473 -19.19 -0.05 37.28
C LYS A 473 -18.95 1.35 36.73
N ASP A 474 -18.53 2.31 37.55
CA ASP A 474 -18.22 3.68 37.11
C ASP A 474 -17.11 3.70 36.04
N ARG A 475 -16.07 2.88 36.21
CA ARG A 475 -15.01 2.76 35.20
C ARG A 475 -15.48 2.07 33.92
N GLN A 476 -16.36 1.08 34.02
CA GLN A 476 -16.98 0.44 32.86
C GLN A 476 -17.86 1.42 32.07
N GLU A 477 -18.71 2.19 32.76
CA GLU A 477 -19.55 3.23 32.13
C GLU A 477 -18.70 4.30 31.44
N LYS A 478 -17.59 4.72 32.08
CA LYS A 478 -16.64 5.66 31.47
C LYS A 478 -15.96 5.08 30.22
N LEU A 479 -15.58 3.81 30.24
CA LEU A 479 -15.01 3.13 29.08
C LEU A 479 -16.03 3.03 27.94
N GLU A 480 -17.28 2.68 28.25
CA GLU A 480 -18.37 2.62 27.26
C GLU A 480 -18.64 4.00 26.64
N ASP A 481 -18.60 5.08 27.42
CA ASP A 481 -18.75 6.44 26.92
C ASP A 481 -17.63 6.84 25.95
N ILE A 482 -16.38 6.49 26.27
CA ILE A 482 -15.23 6.72 25.40
C ILE A 482 -15.38 5.95 24.07
N ILE A 483 -15.77 4.67 24.13
CA ILE A 483 -15.88 3.79 22.95
C ILE A 483 -17.08 4.17 22.09
N ASN A 484 -18.25 4.36 22.68
CA ASN A 484 -19.51 4.46 21.94
C ASN A 484 -19.90 5.90 21.59
N LYS A 485 -19.34 6.90 22.28
CA LYS A 485 -19.63 8.32 22.01
C LYS A 485 -18.39 9.09 21.56
N GLN A 486 -17.38 9.19 22.42
CA GLN A 486 -16.27 10.14 22.22
C GLN A 486 -15.37 9.79 21.01
N ILE A 487 -15.01 8.52 20.83
CA ILE A 487 -14.19 8.08 19.68
C ILE A 487 -14.94 8.24 18.34
N PRO A 488 -16.22 7.82 18.21
CA PRO A 488 -17.03 8.08 17.02
C PRO A 488 -17.21 9.56 16.71
N GLU A 489 -17.44 10.42 17.71
CA GLU A 489 -17.56 11.87 17.55
C GLU A 489 -16.27 12.49 17.02
N ASN A 490 -15.13 12.19 17.65
CA ASN A 490 -13.82 12.65 17.20
C ASN A 490 -13.49 12.14 15.78
N SER A 491 -13.88 10.91 15.43
CA SER A 491 -13.68 10.38 14.08
C SER A 491 -14.46 11.16 13.02
N LYS A 492 -15.66 11.66 13.36
CA LYS A 492 -16.43 12.56 12.49
C LYS A 492 -15.75 13.92 12.36
N GLU A 493 -15.23 14.47 13.46
CA GLU A 493 -14.48 15.74 13.44
C GLU A 493 -13.23 15.67 12.56
N ILE A 494 -12.47 14.56 12.64
CA ILE A 494 -11.32 14.31 11.75
C ILE A 494 -11.75 14.25 10.28
N GLY A 495 -12.89 13.60 10.00
CA GLY A 495 -13.46 13.51 8.65
C GLY A 495 -13.80 14.89 8.08
N ILE A 496 -14.50 15.71 8.87
CA ILE A 496 -14.88 17.08 8.53
C ILE A 496 -13.63 17.93 8.30
N ALA A 497 -12.65 17.89 9.21
CA ALA A 497 -11.40 18.65 9.09
C ALA A 497 -10.58 18.27 7.84
N ARG A 498 -10.72 17.03 7.33
CA ARG A 498 -10.04 16.54 6.12
C ARG A 498 -10.61 17.11 4.82
N GLU A 499 -11.88 17.52 4.82
CA GLU A 499 -12.56 18.07 3.64
C GLU A 499 -12.14 19.53 3.35
N TYR A 500 -11.54 20.22 4.31
CA TYR A 500 -11.12 21.62 4.19
C TYR A 500 -9.79 21.84 3.42
N GLY A 501 -9.20 20.80 2.83
CA GLY A 501 -8.02 20.93 1.95
C GLY A 501 -6.69 20.84 2.70
N ASP A 502 -5.76 21.77 2.42
CA ASP A 502 -4.31 21.62 2.68
C ASP A 502 -3.96 21.17 4.12
N LEU A 503 -3.64 19.87 4.25
CA LEU A 503 -3.47 19.16 5.52
C LEU A 503 -2.21 19.58 6.29
N LYS A 504 -1.26 20.27 5.65
CA LYS A 504 0.00 20.67 6.29
C LYS A 504 -0.18 21.82 7.30
N GLU A 505 -1.15 22.70 7.06
CA GLU A 505 -1.41 23.89 7.89
C GLU A 505 -2.70 23.82 8.72
N ASN A 506 -3.51 22.78 8.55
CA ASN A 506 -4.79 22.65 9.25
C ASN A 506 -4.58 22.32 10.75
N PHE A 507 -4.75 23.32 11.61
CA PHE A 507 -4.66 23.20 13.07
C PHE A 507 -5.75 22.33 13.68
N GLU A 508 -6.97 22.37 13.13
CA GLU A 508 -8.11 21.58 13.61
C GLU A 508 -7.89 20.09 13.37
N PHE A 509 -7.32 19.73 12.21
CA PHE A 509 -6.93 18.34 11.92
C PHE A 509 -5.88 17.81 12.90
N LYS A 510 -4.87 18.63 13.23
CA LYS A 510 -3.81 18.25 14.18
C LYS A 510 -4.38 18.09 15.60
N ALA A 511 -5.25 19.01 16.03
CA ALA A 511 -5.90 18.95 17.34
C ALA A 511 -6.81 17.73 17.48
N ALA A 512 -7.64 17.43 16.47
CA ALA A 512 -8.52 16.26 16.47
C ALA A 512 -7.71 14.95 16.48
N LYS A 513 -6.59 14.90 15.75
CA LYS A 513 -5.65 13.76 15.81
C LYS A 513 -4.98 13.58 17.17
N GLN A 514 -4.59 14.67 17.83
CA GLN A 514 -4.05 14.60 19.19
C GLN A 514 -5.11 14.12 20.19
N GLN A 515 -6.35 14.62 20.07
CA GLN A 515 -7.47 14.17 20.89
C GLN A 515 -7.76 12.67 20.67
N GLN A 516 -7.59 12.18 19.43
CA GLN A 516 -7.73 10.75 19.12
C GLN A 516 -6.70 9.91 19.87
N ALA A 517 -5.45 10.38 19.93
CA ALA A 517 -4.41 9.71 20.70
C ALA A 517 -4.71 9.69 22.21
N VAL A 518 -5.23 10.80 22.76
CA VAL A 518 -5.63 10.88 24.19
C VAL A 518 -6.75 9.90 24.50
N LEU A 519 -7.81 9.86 23.69
CA LEU A 519 -8.94 8.94 23.88
C LEU A 519 -8.53 7.47 23.77
N MET A 520 -7.68 7.14 22.80
CA MET A 520 -7.16 5.76 22.64
C MET A 520 -6.29 5.34 23.82
N ARG A 521 -5.46 6.26 24.34
CA ARG A 521 -4.67 6.01 25.55
C ARG A 521 -5.56 5.78 26.77
N GLN A 522 -6.56 6.64 26.99
CA GLN A 522 -7.49 6.50 28.11
C GLN A 522 -8.30 5.20 28.02
N LYS A 523 -8.72 4.81 26.81
CA LYS A 523 -9.37 3.52 26.55
C LYS A 523 -8.46 2.36 26.99
N ALA A 524 -7.21 2.34 26.53
CA ALA A 524 -6.27 1.27 26.85
C ALA A 524 -5.93 1.20 28.34
N GLU A 525 -5.75 2.35 29.00
CA GLU A 525 -5.52 2.42 30.45
C GLU A 525 -6.73 1.83 31.22
N LEU A 526 -7.96 2.24 30.88
CA LEU A 526 -9.18 1.73 31.53
C LEU A 526 -9.41 0.24 31.25
N GLU A 527 -9.18 -0.23 30.02
CA GLU A 527 -9.31 -1.67 29.68
C GLU A 527 -8.32 -2.52 30.48
N ALA A 528 -7.07 -2.09 30.60
CA ALA A 528 -6.05 -2.79 31.38
C ALA A 528 -6.42 -2.83 32.87
N GLU A 529 -6.82 -1.70 33.43
CA GLU A 529 -7.25 -1.57 34.83
C GLU A 529 -8.47 -2.45 35.13
N ILE A 530 -9.52 -2.39 34.31
CA ILE A 530 -10.74 -3.19 34.46
C ILE A 530 -10.44 -4.68 34.32
N SER A 531 -9.57 -5.08 33.38
CA SER A 531 -9.26 -6.50 33.13
C SER A 531 -8.60 -7.21 34.31
N THR A 532 -7.92 -6.46 35.18
CA THR A 532 -7.21 -6.99 36.36
C THR A 532 -7.98 -6.77 37.65
N ALA A 533 -9.12 -6.06 37.60
CA ALA A 533 -9.93 -5.73 38.76
C ALA A 533 -10.92 -6.85 39.12
N ARG A 534 -11.16 -7.01 40.42
CA ARG A 534 -12.14 -7.93 41.00
C ARG A 534 -13.09 -7.12 41.89
N GLY A 535 -14.34 -7.03 41.46
CA GLY A 535 -15.42 -6.40 42.21
C GLY A 535 -15.78 -7.19 43.47
N THR A 536 -16.03 -6.49 44.57
CA THR A 536 -16.54 -7.05 45.83
C THR A 536 -17.46 -6.05 46.52
N ASP A 537 -18.34 -6.54 47.40
CA ASP A 537 -19.16 -5.75 48.32
C ASP A 537 -18.54 -5.65 49.73
N PHE A 538 -17.37 -6.26 49.92
CA PHE A 538 -16.60 -6.31 51.16
C PHE A 538 -17.31 -7.00 52.33
N SER A 539 -18.38 -7.79 52.09
CA SER A 539 -19.14 -8.45 53.17
C SER A 539 -18.33 -9.47 53.96
N ASP A 540 -17.35 -10.10 53.31
CA ASP A 540 -16.56 -11.21 53.85
C ASP A 540 -15.21 -10.76 54.45
N ALA A 541 -15.10 -9.49 54.80
CA ALA A 541 -13.85 -8.92 55.32
C ALA A 541 -13.40 -9.62 56.62
N ASN A 542 -12.11 -9.97 56.70
CA ASN A 542 -11.55 -10.52 57.92
C ASN A 542 -11.33 -9.40 58.94
N ILE A 543 -12.04 -9.46 60.07
CA ILE A 543 -11.96 -8.48 61.16
C ILE A 543 -10.88 -8.81 62.22
N SER A 544 -10.21 -9.96 62.14
CA SER A 544 -9.14 -10.31 63.09
C SER A 544 -7.86 -9.49 62.87
N ILE A 545 -7.73 -8.90 61.69
CA ILE A 545 -6.62 -8.06 61.24
C ILE A 545 -7.18 -6.98 60.31
N VAL A 546 -6.45 -5.89 60.11
CA VAL A 546 -6.81 -4.89 59.10
C VAL A 546 -6.67 -5.54 57.73
N SER A 547 -7.80 -5.65 57.03
CA SER A 547 -7.89 -6.21 55.68
C SER A 547 -8.77 -5.32 54.80
N VAL A 548 -8.84 -5.60 53.51
CA VAL A 548 -9.71 -4.85 52.60
C VAL A 548 -11.16 -5.07 53.03
N GLY A 549 -11.91 -3.99 53.24
CA GLY A 549 -13.28 -4.02 53.77
C GLY A 549 -13.39 -3.76 55.28
N THR A 550 -12.35 -3.24 55.93
CA THR A 550 -12.34 -2.96 57.37
C THR A 550 -12.35 -1.47 57.70
N VAL A 551 -12.96 -1.13 58.83
CA VAL A 551 -12.97 0.20 59.46
C VAL A 551 -12.07 0.12 60.69
N VAL A 552 -11.03 0.93 60.72
CA VAL A 552 -9.98 0.91 61.74
C VAL A 552 -10.08 2.17 62.58
N ILE A 553 -10.21 2.01 63.89
CA ILE A 553 -10.15 3.12 64.84
C ILE A 553 -8.73 3.20 65.39
N LEU A 554 -8.08 4.34 65.18
CA LEU A 554 -6.70 4.62 65.54
C LEU A 554 -6.66 5.64 66.67
N GLU A 555 -5.85 5.42 67.69
CA GLU A 555 -5.54 6.41 68.74
C GLU A 555 -4.13 6.96 68.53
N ASP A 556 -4.00 8.27 68.40
CA ASP A 556 -2.70 8.94 68.28
C ASP A 556 -1.94 8.93 69.62
N ALA A 557 -0.70 8.41 69.60
CA ALA A 557 0.08 8.20 70.83
C ALA A 557 0.54 9.51 71.49
N THR A 558 0.48 10.65 70.79
CA THR A 558 0.95 11.96 71.28
C THR A 558 -0.22 12.81 71.78
N SER A 559 -1.33 12.82 71.05
CA SER A 559 -2.50 13.67 71.34
C SER A 559 -3.63 12.93 72.07
N GLY A 560 -3.67 11.60 72.01
CA GLY A 560 -4.76 10.78 72.56
C GLY A 560 -6.07 10.90 71.79
N ASN A 561 -6.07 11.54 70.61
CA ASN A 561 -7.25 11.67 69.77
C ASN A 561 -7.50 10.39 68.98
N GLU A 562 -8.77 10.05 68.77
CA GLU A 562 -9.19 8.92 67.94
C GLU A 562 -9.54 9.38 66.52
N GLU A 563 -9.13 8.59 65.53
CA GLU A 563 -9.41 8.78 64.12
C GLU A 563 -9.96 7.48 63.54
N THR A 564 -10.97 7.58 62.66
CA THR A 564 -11.54 6.43 61.96
C THR A 564 -11.09 6.43 60.51
N VAL A 565 -10.47 5.33 60.09
CA VAL A 565 -9.99 5.14 58.71
C VAL A 565 -10.59 3.86 58.15
N THR A 566 -11.21 3.96 56.98
CA THR A 566 -11.77 2.80 56.29
C THR A 566 -10.82 2.35 55.18
N VAL A 567 -10.43 1.07 55.17
CA VAL A 567 -9.56 0.49 54.15
C VAL A 567 -10.39 -0.27 53.13
N LEU A 568 -10.59 0.31 51.94
CA LEU A 568 -11.33 -0.31 50.83
C LEU A 568 -10.42 -0.62 49.64
N GLY A 569 -11.02 -0.91 48.49
CA GLY A 569 -10.35 -1.29 47.27
C GLY A 569 -9.56 -0.17 46.59
N ALA A 570 -8.86 -0.54 45.53
CA ALA A 570 -7.85 0.30 44.87
C ALA A 570 -8.41 1.64 44.34
N TRP A 571 -9.71 1.67 44.01
CA TRP A 571 -10.38 2.81 43.37
C TRP A 571 -11.39 3.51 44.27
N ASP A 572 -11.53 3.07 45.51
CA ASP A 572 -12.60 3.47 46.42
C ASP A 572 -12.22 4.62 47.36
N THR A 573 -11.08 5.28 47.11
CA THR A 573 -10.57 6.36 47.97
C THR A 573 -11.53 7.54 47.99
N ASP A 574 -11.96 7.93 49.19
CA ASP A 574 -12.79 9.11 49.45
C ASP A 574 -12.30 9.75 50.76
N THR A 575 -11.47 10.78 50.62
CA THR A 575 -10.83 11.46 51.76
C THR A 575 -11.83 12.18 52.66
N GLU A 576 -12.96 12.64 52.12
CA GLU A 576 -14.00 13.31 52.91
C GLU A 576 -14.72 12.33 53.84
N LYS A 577 -14.82 11.06 53.43
CA LYS A 577 -15.42 9.97 54.23
C LYS A 577 -14.38 9.16 55.03
N GLY A 578 -13.11 9.56 55.00
CA GLY A 578 -12.02 8.80 55.66
C GLY A 578 -11.77 7.43 55.03
N ILE A 579 -12.08 7.24 53.75
CA ILE A 579 -11.87 6.00 53.01
C ILE A 579 -10.55 6.07 52.25
N VAL A 580 -9.70 5.07 52.47
CA VAL A 580 -8.39 4.95 51.82
C VAL A 580 -8.26 3.62 51.08
N SER A 581 -7.60 3.67 49.93
CA SER A 581 -7.21 2.47 49.20
C SER A 581 -6.19 1.65 50.00
N TYR A 582 -6.34 0.33 49.99
CA TYR A 582 -5.36 -0.60 50.57
C TYR A 582 -3.94 -0.45 49.96
N LEU A 583 -3.84 0.10 48.74
CA LEU A 583 -2.56 0.39 48.06
C LEU A 583 -1.97 1.75 48.43
N SER A 584 -2.70 2.60 49.16
CA SER A 584 -2.17 3.87 49.65
C SER A 584 -1.13 3.66 50.74
N GLY A 585 -0.23 4.64 50.94
CA GLY A 585 0.77 4.57 52.02
C GLY A 585 0.17 4.35 53.41
N LEU A 586 -1.02 4.93 53.66
CA LEU A 586 -1.77 4.73 54.89
C LEU A 586 -2.37 3.31 54.96
N GLY A 587 -3.07 2.87 53.91
CA GLY A 587 -3.69 1.54 53.84
C GLY A 587 -2.68 0.41 53.95
N SER A 588 -1.59 0.47 53.18
CA SER A 588 -0.54 -0.55 53.16
C SER A 588 0.21 -0.66 54.49
N ALA A 589 0.39 0.44 55.23
CA ALA A 589 1.02 0.41 56.55
C ALA A 589 0.15 -0.29 57.61
N MET A 590 -1.19 -0.24 57.44
CA MET A 590 -2.13 -0.86 58.36
C MET A 590 -2.42 -2.33 58.02
N LEU A 591 -2.34 -2.73 56.75
CA LEU A 591 -2.69 -4.09 56.31
C LEU A 591 -1.99 -5.18 57.14
N GLY A 592 -2.78 -6.14 57.63
CA GLY A 592 -2.31 -7.31 58.37
C GLY A 592 -2.05 -7.06 59.87
N LYS A 593 -2.24 -5.84 60.38
CA LYS A 593 -2.11 -5.51 61.80
C LYS A 593 -3.36 -5.88 62.59
N ALA A 594 -3.20 -6.24 63.86
CA ALA A 594 -4.30 -6.63 64.74
C ALA A 594 -4.65 -5.52 65.73
N GLU A 595 -5.81 -5.65 66.38
CA GLU A 595 -6.18 -4.77 67.50
C GLU A 595 -5.10 -4.79 68.60
N GLY A 596 -4.72 -3.60 69.09
CA GLY A 596 -3.66 -3.40 70.07
C GLY A 596 -2.27 -3.17 69.48
N ASP A 597 -2.07 -3.35 68.17
CA ASP A 597 -0.78 -3.10 67.51
C ASP A 597 -0.44 -1.60 67.46
N LYS A 598 0.84 -1.29 67.67
CA LYS A 598 1.41 0.05 67.48
C LYS A 598 2.11 0.13 66.14
N LEU A 599 1.85 1.18 65.38
CA LEU A 599 2.42 1.40 64.06
C LEU A 599 2.65 2.89 63.78
N ASP A 600 3.64 3.15 62.93
CA ASP A 600 3.95 4.50 62.47
C ASP A 600 3.30 4.71 61.09
N LEU A 601 2.35 5.64 61.04
CA LEU A 601 1.63 5.99 59.82
C LEU A 601 2.25 7.22 59.15
N PRO A 602 2.37 7.24 57.81
CA PRO A 602 2.84 8.41 57.08
C PRO A 602 1.85 9.57 57.23
N THR A 603 2.37 10.79 57.40
CA THR A 603 1.56 12.01 57.37
C THR A 603 1.63 12.68 56.00
N GLU A 604 0.85 13.74 55.78
CA GLU A 604 0.87 14.53 54.52
C GLU A 604 2.22 15.21 54.25
N ASN A 605 3.09 15.34 55.26
CA ASN A 605 4.43 15.90 55.12
C ASN A 605 5.44 14.78 54.84
N GLU A 606 6.12 14.87 53.69
CA GLU A 606 7.13 13.88 53.28
C GLU A 606 8.19 13.65 54.38
N GLY A 607 8.35 12.38 54.77
CA GLY A 607 9.35 11.94 55.75
C GLY A 607 8.93 12.05 57.21
N GLN A 608 7.72 12.52 57.51
CA GLN A 608 7.17 12.50 58.88
C GLN A 608 6.21 11.33 59.07
N THR A 609 6.35 10.64 60.21
CA THR A 609 5.44 9.58 60.63
C THR A 609 4.79 9.94 61.96
N ARG A 610 3.55 9.50 62.17
CA ARG A 610 2.85 9.59 63.45
C ARG A 610 2.64 8.20 64.03
N SER A 611 2.97 8.01 65.30
CA SER A 611 2.76 6.75 66.00
C SER A 611 1.32 6.64 66.48
N VAL A 612 0.62 5.59 66.05
CA VAL A 612 -0.77 5.30 66.44
C VAL A 612 -0.89 3.89 67.00
N THR A 613 -1.95 3.65 67.77
CA THR A 613 -2.35 2.31 68.24
C THR A 613 -3.71 1.95 67.64
N ILE A 614 -3.85 0.72 67.12
CA ILE A 614 -5.14 0.22 66.64
C ILE A 614 -6.01 -0.11 67.85
N LYS A 615 -7.11 0.63 68.03
CA LYS A 615 -8.08 0.40 69.12
C LYS A 615 -9.07 -0.70 68.80
N GLU A 616 -9.61 -0.66 67.59
CA GLU A 616 -10.74 -1.49 67.19
C GLU A 616 -10.76 -1.66 65.67
N ILE A 617 -11.11 -2.86 65.20
CA ILE A 617 -11.27 -3.21 63.80
C ILE A 617 -12.72 -3.70 63.59
N LYS A 618 -13.48 -2.98 62.77
CA LYS A 618 -14.86 -3.33 62.41
C LYS A 618 -14.95 -3.72 60.94
N ALA A 619 -15.96 -4.51 60.58
CA ALA A 619 -16.33 -4.68 59.18
C ALA A 619 -16.95 -3.37 58.65
N TYR A 620 -16.60 -2.98 57.43
CA TYR A 620 -17.20 -1.82 56.75
C TYR A 620 -18.72 -1.95 56.65
N PHE A 621 -19.22 -3.17 56.48
CA PHE A 621 -20.63 -3.50 56.62
C PHE A 621 -20.96 -3.92 58.07
N THR A 622 -21.51 -3.00 58.86
CA THR A 622 -22.32 -3.37 60.03
C THR A 622 -23.60 -2.53 60.06
N PRO A 623 -24.75 -3.07 59.61
CA PRO A 623 -26.04 -2.63 60.11
C PRO A 623 -26.61 -3.73 61.02
N VAL A 624 -26.66 -3.47 62.33
CA VAL A 624 -27.62 -4.14 63.23
C VAL A 624 -28.25 -3.00 64.04
N SER A 625 -29.45 -2.58 63.69
CA SER A 625 -30.66 -3.24 64.19
C SER A 625 -31.81 -3.40 63.20
#